data_AF-A0A559GF82-F1
#
_entry.id   AF-A0A559GF82-F1
#
_cell.length_a   1.000
_cell.length_b   1.000
_cell.length_c   1.000
_cell.angle_alpha   90.00
_cell.angle_beta   90.00
_cell.angle_gamma   90.00
#
_symmetry.space_group_name_H-M   'P 1'
#
loop_
_entity.id
_entity.type
_entity.pdbx_description
1 polymer ?
#
loop_
_entity_poly.entity_id
_entity_poly.type
_entity_poly.pdbx_seq_one_letter_code
_entity_poly.pdbx_strand_id
1 'polypeptide(L)'
;MRNHRLQVHKLTILSMMIALDVVLTPIFRIEGMAPMSSVVNILAGILMGPVYALVMATVTAFIRMSTQGIPPLALTGATFGALLAGLFYK
;
A
#
# COMPACT_ATOMS: atom_id res chain seq x y z
N MET A 1 -3.97 0.13 -28.78
CA MET A 1 -3.45 1.42 -28.25
C MET A 1 -4.13 1.91 -26.97
N ARG A 2 -5.47 1.82 -26.82
CA ARG A 2 -6.20 2.30 -25.62
C ARG A 2 -5.84 1.56 -24.31
N ASN A 3 -5.52 0.27 -24.39
CA ASN A 3 -5.18 -0.56 -23.23
C ASN A 3 -3.83 -0.19 -22.58
N HIS A 4 -2.82 0.20 -23.36
CA HIS A 4 -1.53 0.65 -22.80
C HIS A 4 -1.67 1.93 -22.00
N ARG A 5 -2.45 2.91 -22.47
CA ARG A 5 -2.71 4.14 -21.70
C ARG A 5 -3.44 3.87 -20.39
N LEU A 6 -4.41 2.93 -20.40
CA LEU A 6 -5.11 2.52 -19.18
C LEU A 6 -4.20 1.79 -18.19
N GLN A 7 -3.29 0.93 -18.68
CA GLN A 7 -2.29 0.27 -17.82
C GLN A 7 -1.31 1.27 -17.21
N VAL A 8 -0.77 2.19 -18.01
CA VAL A 8 0.13 3.24 -17.52
C VAL A 8 -0.59 4.10 -16.48
N HIS A 9 -1.84 4.50 -16.74
CA HIS A 9 -2.61 5.31 -15.79
C HIS A 9 -2.84 4.60 -14.45
N LYS A 10 -3.17 3.30 -14.47
CA LYS A 10 -3.29 2.48 -13.26
C LYS A 10 -1.95 2.36 -12.52
N LEU A 11 -0.84 2.17 -13.23
CA LEU A 11 0.48 2.17 -12.63
C LEU A 11 0.80 3.52 -11.98
N THR A 12 0.51 4.64 -12.65
CA THR A 12 0.79 5.97 -12.12
C THR A 12 0.02 6.23 -10.83
N ILE A 13 -1.27 5.89 -10.79
CA ILE A 13 -2.10 6.03 -9.58
C ILE A 13 -1.53 5.14 -8.47
N LEU A 14 -1.16 3.89 -8.77
CA LEU A 14 -0.54 2.99 -7.79
C LEU A 14 0.76 3.57 -7.23
N SER A 15 1.65 4.08 -8.09
CA SER A 15 2.90 4.71 -7.68
C SER A 15 2.66 5.94 -6.79
N MET A 16 1.66 6.76 -7.11
CA MET A 16 1.27 7.90 -6.27
C MET A 16 0.76 7.47 -4.89
N MET A 17 -0.03 6.40 -4.82
CA MET A 17 -0.51 5.86 -3.55
C MET A 17 0.63 5.32 -2.67
N ILE A 18 1.60 4.62 -3.28
CA ILE A 18 2.81 4.14 -2.58
C ILE A 18 3.60 5.33 -2.03
N ALA A 19 3.85 6.34 -2.85
CA ALA A 19 4.60 7.52 -2.44
C ALA A 19 3.91 8.26 -1.28
N LEU A 20 2.58 8.43 -1.37
CA LEU A 20 1.79 9.02 -0.29
C LEU A 20 1.89 8.20 1.00
N ASP A 21 1.77 6.88 0.92
CA ASP A 21 1.82 6.02 2.11
C ASP A 21 3.19 6.09 2.82
N VAL A 22 4.27 6.05 2.04
CA VAL A 22 5.64 6.16 2.54
C VAL A 22 5.89 7.51 3.22
N VAL A 23 5.31 8.60 2.71
CA VAL A 23 5.48 9.96 3.27
C VAL A 23 4.54 10.21 4.46
N LEU A 24 3.33 9.65 4.45
CA LEU A 24 2.37 9.78 5.55
C LEU A 24 2.80 8.99 6.78
N THR A 25 3.43 7.83 6.59
CA THR A 25 3.88 6.97 7.70
C THR A 25 4.80 7.66 8.71
N PRO A 26 5.89 8.38 8.34
CA PRO A 26 6.73 9.09 9.31
C PRO A 26 6.02 10.28 9.97
N ILE A 27 5.13 10.96 9.24
CA ILE A 27 4.39 12.14 9.76
C ILE A 27 3.40 11.71 10.85
N PHE A 28 2.71 10.58 10.65
CA PHE A 28 1.71 10.04 11.57
C PHE A 28 2.23 8.82 12.34
N ARG A 29 3.55 8.75 12.59
CA ARG A 29 4.14 7.66 13.37
C ARG A 29 3.80 7.87 14.83
N ILE A 30 2.94 7.00 15.36
CA ILE A 30 2.66 6.88 16.79
C ILE A 30 3.57 5.77 17.31
N GLU A 31 4.21 5.95 18.47
CA GLU A 31 5.18 4.97 18.98
C GLU A 31 4.61 3.54 18.94
N GLY A 32 5.30 2.65 18.22
CA GLY A 32 4.92 1.25 18.04
C GLY A 32 3.91 0.94 16.92
N MET A 33 3.29 1.93 16.26
CA MET A 33 2.26 1.68 15.22
C MET A 33 2.34 2.64 14.02
N ALA A 34 2.06 2.11 12.83
CA ALA A 34 1.95 2.88 11.59
C ALA A 34 0.51 2.83 11.03
N PRO A 35 -0.45 3.52 11.67
CA PRO A 35 -1.87 3.38 11.36
C PRO A 35 -2.24 3.86 9.96
N MET A 36 -1.58 4.93 9.48
CA MET A 36 -1.87 5.49 8.15
C MET A 36 -1.58 4.50 7.02
N SER A 37 -0.60 3.61 7.17
CA SER A 37 -0.28 2.64 6.11
C SER A 37 -1.32 1.54 5.94
N SER A 38 -1.93 1.10 7.03
CA SER A 38 -3.06 0.19 6.95
C SER A 38 -4.26 0.85 6.26
N VAL A 39 -4.52 2.13 6.55
CA VAL A 39 -5.62 2.88 5.92
C VAL A 39 -5.40 3.05 4.42
N VAL A 40 -4.21 3.46 3.99
CA VAL A 40 -3.90 3.64 2.57
C VAL A 40 -3.95 2.30 1.81
N ASN A 41 -3.48 1.22 2.43
CA ASN A 41 -3.58 -0.14 1.87
C ASN A 41 -5.04 -0.59 1.68
N ILE A 42 -5.92 -0.32 2.65
CA ILE A 42 -7.36 -0.63 2.52
C ILE A 42 -8.00 0.23 1.42
N LEU A 43 -7.70 1.53 1.38
CA LEU A 43 -8.21 2.43 0.34
C LEU A 43 -7.78 1.98 -1.07
N ALA A 44 -6.53 1.51 -1.23
CA ALA A 44 -6.06 0.93 -2.49
C ALA A 44 -6.81 -0.37 -2.84
N GLY A 45 -7.11 -1.20 -1.84
CA GLY A 45 -7.92 -2.40 -1.97
C GLY A 45 -9.30 -2.12 -2.55
N ILE A 46 -9.96 -1.09 -2.03
CA ILE A 46 -11.31 -0.67 -2.45
C ILE A 46 -11.27 -0.03 -3.85
N LEU A 47 -10.31 0.87 -4.11
CA LEU A 47 -10.28 1.68 -5.33
C LEU A 47 -9.70 0.94 -6.55
N MET A 48 -8.67 0.10 -6.35
CA MET A 48 -7.93 -0.55 -7.45
C MET A 48 -8.14 -2.06 -7.50
N GLY A 49 -8.64 -2.66 -6.42
CA GLY A 49 -8.87 -4.09 -6.29
C GLY A 49 -7.72 -4.84 -5.59
N PRO A 50 -7.94 -6.12 -5.25
CA PRO A 50 -7.08 -6.88 -4.33
C PRO A 50 -5.66 -7.11 -4.85
N VAL A 51 -5.51 -7.35 -6.16
CA VAL A 51 -4.19 -7.62 -6.77
C VAL A 51 -3.30 -6.38 -6.75
N TYR A 52 -3.87 -5.21 -7.06
CA TYR A 52 -3.13 -3.95 -7.03
C TYR A 52 -2.79 -3.55 -5.59
N ALA A 53 -3.69 -3.77 -4.64
CA ALA A 53 -3.44 -3.49 -3.22
C ALA A 53 -2.37 -4.42 -2.61
N LEU A 54 -2.32 -5.70 -3.00
CA LEU A 54 -1.26 -6.60 -2.57
C LEU A 54 0.12 -6.11 -3.04
N VAL A 55 0.23 -5.75 -4.32
CA VAL A 55 1.47 -5.20 -4.91
C VAL A 55 1.86 -3.89 -4.23
N MET A 56 0.88 -3.02 -4.00
CA MET A 56 1.08 -1.76 -3.29
C MET A 56 1.64 -1.99 -1.88
N ALA A 57 0.99 -2.85 -1.09
CA ALA A 57 1.38 -3.16 0.28
C ALA A 57 2.77 -3.82 0.37
N THR A 58 3.12 -4.72 -0.57
CA THR A 58 4.45 -5.34 -0.61
C THR A 58 5.54 -4.32 -0.91
N VAL A 59 5.34 -3.47 -1.92
CA VAL A 59 6.31 -2.44 -2.31
C VAL A 59 6.48 -1.40 -1.21
N THR A 60 5.38 -0.89 -0.64
CA THR A 60 5.45 0.08 0.45
C THR A 60 6.13 -0.51 1.69
N ALA A 61 5.81 -1.74 2.07
CA ALA A 61 6.47 -2.40 3.19
C ALA A 61 7.99 -2.55 2.97
N PHE A 62 8.41 -2.93 1.75
CA PHE A 62 9.83 -3.01 1.41
C PHE A 62 10.54 -1.65 1.53
N ILE A 63 9.92 -0.59 0.99
CA ILE A 63 10.46 0.78 1.10
C ILE A 63 10.56 1.20 2.55
N ARG A 64 9.52 0.98 3.37
CA ARG A 64 9.48 1.35 4.77
C ARG A 64 10.47 0.57 5.63
N MET A 65 10.76 -0.69 5.29
CA MET A 65 11.82 -1.48 5.94
C MET A 65 13.20 -0.89 5.65
N SER A 66 13.45 -0.52 4.39
CA SER A 66 14.74 0.07 4.00
C SER A 66 14.97 1.49 4.51
N THR A 67 13.90 2.30 4.68
CA THR A 67 14.02 3.73 4.99
C THR A 67 13.66 4.09 6.43
N GLN A 68 12.74 3.38 7.08
CA GLN A 68 12.17 3.76 8.38
C GLN A 68 12.50 2.78 9.52
N GLY A 69 13.26 1.72 9.25
CA GLY A 69 13.70 0.74 10.25
C GLY A 69 12.55 -0.04 10.91
N ILE A 70 11.42 -0.18 10.22
CA ILE A 70 10.24 -0.88 10.74
C ILE A 70 10.48 -2.40 10.62
N PRO A 71 10.15 -3.20 11.65
CA PRO A 71 10.45 -4.62 11.66
C PRO A 71 9.80 -5.38 10.48
N PRO A 72 10.47 -6.43 9.94
CA PRO A 72 9.98 -7.21 8.81
C PRO A 72 8.62 -7.88 9.02
N LEU A 73 8.22 -8.09 10.28
CA LEU A 73 6.90 -8.61 10.63
C LEU A 73 5.74 -7.74 10.12
N ALA A 74 5.97 -6.45 9.89
CA ALA A 74 4.94 -5.58 9.32
C ALA A 74 4.59 -5.93 7.86
N LEU A 75 5.44 -6.65 7.13
CA LEU A 75 5.19 -7.10 5.76
C LEU A 75 4.03 -8.09 5.72
N THR A 76 4.05 -9.10 6.58
CA THR A 76 3.04 -10.16 6.57
C THR A 76 1.68 -9.57 6.97
N GLY A 77 1.63 -8.76 8.02
CA GLY A 77 0.41 -8.06 8.42
C GLY A 77 -0.16 -7.15 7.33
N ALA A 78 0.69 -6.35 6.66
CA ALA A 78 0.25 -5.43 5.61
C ALA A 78 -0.22 -6.15 4.34
N THR A 79 0.48 -7.20 3.92
CA THR A 79 0.17 -7.93 2.67
C THR A 79 -1.10 -8.78 2.80
N PHE A 80 -1.25 -9.54 3.90
CA PHE A 80 -2.49 -10.26 4.18
C PHE A 80 -3.65 -9.29 4.45
N GLY A 81 -3.41 -8.19 5.17
CA GLY A 81 -4.41 -7.16 5.43
C GLY A 81 -4.92 -6.48 4.16
N ALA A 82 -4.04 -6.11 3.24
CA ALA A 82 -4.42 -5.51 1.96
C ALA A 82 -5.18 -6.48 1.05
N LEU A 83 -4.78 -7.77 1.05
CA LEU A 83 -5.46 -8.80 0.26
C LEU A 83 -6.87 -9.06 0.80
N LEU A 84 -7.02 -9.22 2.12
CA LEU A 84 -8.32 -9.39 2.77
C LEU A 84 -9.20 -8.14 2.59
N ALA A 85 -8.64 -6.95 2.72
CA ALA A 85 -9.36 -5.70 2.49
C ALA A 85 -9.89 -5.62 1.06
N GLY A 86 -9.05 -5.89 0.05
CA GLY A 86 -9.49 -5.89 -1.34
C GLY A 86 -10.46 -7.03 -1.71
N LEU A 87 -10.52 -8.11 -0.92
CA LEU A 87 -11.44 -9.23 -1.14
C LEU A 87 -12.80 -9.01 -0.47
N PHE A 88 -12.82 -8.49 0.77
CA PHE A 88 -14.03 -8.38 1.59
C PHE A 88 -14.72 -7.00 1.53
N TYR A 89 -14.00 -5.91 1.19
CA TYR A 89 -14.61 -4.58 1.06
C TYR A 89 -15.17 -4.27 -0.34
N LYS A 90 -15.06 -5.20 -1.29
CA LYS A 90 -15.57 -5.02 -2.65
C LYS A 90 -17.09 -5.19 -2.73
#